data_AF-A0A0P6R7D0-F1
#
_entry.id   AF-A0A0P6R7D0-F1
#
_cell.length_a   1.000
_cell.length_b   1.000
_cell.length_c   1.000
_cell.angle_alpha   90.00
_cell.angle_beta   90.00
_cell.angle_gamma   90.00
#
_symmetry.space_group_name_H-M   'P 1'
#
loop_
_entity.id
_entity.type
_entity.pdbx_description
1 polymer ?
#
loop_
_entity_poly.entity_id
_entity_poly.type
_entity_poly.pdbx_seq_one_letter_code
_entity_poly.pdbx_strand_id
1 'polypeptide(L)'
;MNWKVQAPNVVTEARFRELVEDGYNAEILCQESAHKKGPSYYGVWIMRAVSDDGMEKLLVTARNTTSDIKIREFKTITGVVSFFIGIGFPHADVPLFEGHRTSHKLAAPVKGSSD
;
A
#
# COMPACT_ATOMS: atom_id res chain seq x y z
N MET A 1 11.48 -10.24 8.38
CA MET A 1 11.19 -9.33 9.52
C MET A 1 9.91 -9.80 10.22
N ASN A 2 9.91 -9.88 11.56
CA ASN A 2 8.74 -10.31 12.34
C ASN A 2 7.89 -9.08 12.69
N TRP A 3 6.84 -8.79 11.91
CA TRP A 3 5.90 -7.71 12.24
C TRP A 3 4.97 -8.18 13.36
N LYS A 4 5.02 -7.51 14.51
CA LYS A 4 3.97 -7.65 15.54
C LYS A 4 2.70 -6.96 15.02
N VAL A 5 1.88 -7.70 14.30
CA VAL A 5 0.55 -7.25 13.85
C VAL A 5 -0.37 -7.21 15.07
N GLN A 6 -0.63 -6.02 15.58
CA GLN A 6 -1.60 -5.79 16.65
C GLN A 6 -2.60 -4.73 16.17
N ALA A 7 -3.90 -4.96 16.36
CA ALA A 7 -4.85 -3.86 16.29
C ALA A 7 -4.42 -2.84 17.37
N PRO A 8 -4.21 -1.55 17.02
CA PRO A 8 -4.83 -0.77 15.94
C PRO A 8 -3.94 -0.47 14.70
N ASN A 9 -2.89 -1.23 14.43
CA ASN A 9 -1.91 -0.93 13.36
C ASN A 9 -2.26 -1.57 12.00
N VAL A 10 -3.52 -1.91 11.78
CA VAL A 10 -4.01 -2.47 10.52
C VAL A 10 -5.28 -1.77 10.03
N VAL A 11 -5.45 -1.70 8.72
CA VAL A 11 -6.56 -1.02 8.06
C VAL A 11 -7.10 -1.83 6.88
N THR A 12 -8.40 -1.74 6.66
CA THR A 12 -9.05 -2.21 5.42
C THR A 12 -8.69 -1.30 4.27
N GLU A 13 -9.00 -1.70 3.03
CA GLU A 13 -8.80 -0.84 1.85
C GLU A 13 -9.56 0.50 1.96
N ALA A 14 -10.80 0.48 2.45
CA ALA A 14 -11.59 1.70 2.63
C ALA A 14 -10.87 2.69 3.56
N ARG A 15 -10.43 2.23 4.74
CA ARG A 15 -9.71 3.09 5.68
C ARG A 15 -8.31 3.48 5.17
N PHE A 16 -7.64 2.60 4.41
CA PHE A 16 -6.37 2.91 3.77
C PHE A 16 -6.51 4.09 2.79
N ARG A 17 -7.56 4.08 1.96
CA ARG A 17 -7.87 5.17 1.03
C ARG A 17 -8.12 6.48 1.78
N GLU A 18 -8.98 6.47 2.79
CA GLU A 18 -9.24 7.66 3.62
C GLU A 18 -7.95 8.25 4.20
N LEU A 19 -7.07 7.42 4.76
CA LEU A 19 -5.79 7.90 5.30
C LEU A 19 -4.91 8.56 4.24
N VAL A 20 -4.83 7.98 3.05
CA VAL A 20 -4.05 8.54 1.93
C VAL A 20 -4.64 9.87 1.46
N GLU A 21 -5.97 9.98 1.39
CA GLU A 21 -6.67 11.23 1.08
C GLU A 21 -6.46 12.30 2.17
N ASP A 22 -6.37 11.88 3.44
CA ASP A 22 -6.02 12.72 4.59
C ASP A 22 -4.53 13.11 4.63
N GLY A 23 -3.73 12.69 3.64
CA GLY A 23 -2.33 13.10 3.48
C GLY A 23 -1.30 12.11 4.01
N TYR A 24 -1.69 10.89 4.38
CA TYR A 24 -0.72 9.83 4.66
C TYR A 24 -0.02 9.40 3.37
N ASN A 25 1.22 8.96 3.49
CA ASN A 25 1.95 8.33 2.40
C ASN A 25 1.48 6.88 2.23
N ALA A 26 1.22 6.45 1.00
CA ALA A 26 1.08 5.04 0.66
C ALA A 26 2.49 4.48 0.39
N GLU A 27 2.96 3.56 1.23
CA GLU A 27 4.25 2.91 1.05
C GLU A 27 4.07 1.48 0.53
N ILE A 28 4.86 1.14 -0.49
CA ILE A 28 4.98 -0.20 -1.06
C ILE A 28 6.23 -0.84 -0.50
N LEU A 29 6.10 -2.01 0.13
CA LEU A 29 7.24 -2.81 0.61
C LEU A 29 7.33 -4.10 -0.20
N CYS A 30 8.51 -4.40 -0.74
CA CYS A 30 8.81 -5.70 -1.34
C CYS A 30 9.29 -6.67 -0.25
N GLN A 31 8.48 -7.69 0.05
CA GLN A 31 8.82 -8.74 1.01
C GLN A 31 9.59 -9.90 0.39
N GLU A 32 9.37 -10.18 -0.89
CA GLU A 32 10.11 -11.18 -1.64
C GLU A 32 10.49 -10.59 -3.00
N SER A 33 11.77 -10.70 -3.34
CA SER A 33 12.34 -10.12 -4.56
C SER A 33 11.57 -10.58 -5.80
N ALA A 34 11.26 -9.61 -6.66
CA ALA A 34 10.49 -9.85 -7.86
C ALA A 34 11.32 -10.62 -8.90
N HIS A 35 10.68 -11.57 -9.57
CA HIS A 35 11.25 -12.31 -10.68
C HIS A 35 10.36 -12.19 -11.92
N LYS A 36 10.99 -12.18 -13.09
CA LYS A 36 10.27 -12.08 -14.36
C LYS A 36 9.63 -13.43 -14.70
N LYS A 37 8.36 -13.41 -15.10
CA LYS A 37 7.64 -14.58 -15.65
C LYS A 37 6.79 -14.11 -16.84
N GLY A 38 7.21 -14.50 -18.04
CA GLY A 38 6.65 -13.99 -19.28
C GLY A 38 6.87 -12.47 -19.42
N PRO A 39 5.83 -11.68 -19.75
CA PRO A 39 5.94 -10.22 -19.87
C PRO A 39 5.78 -9.48 -18.52
N SER A 40 5.61 -10.18 -17.40
CA SER A 40 5.30 -9.57 -16.10
C SER A 40 6.30 -9.96 -15.00
N TYR A 41 6.19 -9.29 -13.85
CA TYR A 41 6.97 -9.55 -12.64
C TYR A 41 6.07 -10.08 -11.52
N TYR A 42 6.57 -11.12 -10.85
CA TYR A 42 5.94 -11.77 -9.70
C TYR A 42 6.86 -11.60 -8.51
N GLY A 43 6.28 -11.35 -7.35
CA GLY A 43 6.99 -11.11 -6.10
C GLY A 43 5.99 -11.09 -4.97
N VAL A 44 6.37 -10.53 -3.83
CA VAL A 44 5.43 -10.31 -2.73
C VAL A 44 5.54 -8.87 -2.28
N TRP A 45 4.45 -8.12 -2.45
CA TRP A 45 4.35 -6.76 -1.97
C TRP A 45 3.25 -6.64 -0.93
N ILE A 46 3.50 -5.81 0.07
CA ILE A 46 2.51 -5.37 1.03
C ILE A 46 2.45 -3.85 1.04
N MET A 47 1.35 -3.30 1.55
CA MET A 47 1.14 -1.85 1.60
C MET A 47 0.94 -1.38 3.04
N ARG A 48 1.42 -0.17 3.32
CA ARG A 48 1.13 0.53 4.57
C ARG A 48 0.86 2.02 4.33
N ALA A 49 -0.08 2.58 5.06
CA ALA A 49 -0.26 4.02 5.15
C ALA A 49 0.67 4.54 6.26
N VAL A 50 1.43 5.60 5.98
CA VAL A 50 2.42 6.17 6.89
C VAL A 50 2.19 7.67 7.02
N SER A 51 1.85 8.13 8.22
CA SER A 51 1.73 9.56 8.52
C SER A 51 3.09 10.24 8.58
N ASP A 52 3.08 11.58 8.54
CA ASP A 52 4.28 12.40 8.63
C ASP A 52 5.00 12.27 10.00
N ASP A 53 4.31 11.82 11.06
CA ASP A 53 4.90 11.49 12.37
C ASP A 53 5.41 10.03 12.48
N GLY A 54 5.32 9.25 11.39
CA GLY A 54 5.82 7.88 11.30
C GLY A 54 4.87 6.80 11.79
N MET A 55 3.59 7.10 12.06
CA MET A 55 2.61 6.06 12.39
C MET A 55 2.28 5.19 11.17
N GLU A 56 2.47 3.88 11.31
CA GLU A 56 2.27 2.91 10.24
C GLU A 56 0.97 2.12 10.42
N LYS A 57 0.20 1.99 9.33
CA LYS A 57 -1.04 1.19 9.29
C LYS A 57 -1.00 0.22 8.11
N LEU A 58 -0.88 -1.07 8.40
CA LEU A 58 -0.76 -2.13 7.39
C LEU A 58 -2.10 -2.43 6.72
N LEU A 59 -2.08 -2.57 5.39
CA LEU A 59 -3.25 -2.98 4.63
C LEU A 59 -3.55 -4.47 4.84
N VAL A 60 -4.80 -4.78 5.19
CA VAL A 60 -5.28 -6.14 5.39
C VAL A 60 -6.44 -6.46 4.45
N THR A 61 -6.62 -7.74 4.12
CA THR A 61 -7.89 -8.20 3.54
C THR A 61 -8.95 -8.11 4.62
N ALA A 62 -10.20 -7.76 4.26
CA ALA A 62 -11.29 -7.49 5.20
C ALA A 62 -11.33 -8.46 6.40
N ARG A 63 -11.66 -7.94 7.60
CA ARG A 63 -11.76 -8.76 8.82
C ARG A 63 -12.81 -9.86 8.61
N ASN A 64 -12.38 -11.11 8.58
CA ASN A 64 -13.23 -12.23 8.98
C ASN A 64 -13.62 -11.98 10.45
N THR A 65 -14.88 -12.21 10.78
CA THR A 65 -15.50 -12.11 12.13
C THR A 65 -14.83 -12.95 13.23
N THR A 66 -13.74 -13.64 12.92
CA THR A 66 -12.92 -14.47 13.82
C THR A 66 -11.50 -13.91 13.73
N SER A 67 -11.01 -13.31 14.83
CA SER A 67 -9.63 -13.03 15.30
C SER A 67 -8.38 -12.96 14.38
N ASP A 68 -8.42 -13.42 13.14
CA ASP A 68 -7.28 -13.63 12.27
C ASP A 68 -7.15 -12.45 11.30
N ILE A 69 -6.27 -11.53 11.66
CA ILE A 69 -5.88 -10.42 10.80
C ILE A 69 -4.95 -10.95 9.70
N LYS A 70 -5.37 -10.88 8.43
CA LYS A 70 -4.56 -11.29 7.28
C LYS A 70 -4.05 -10.09 6.50
N ILE A 71 -2.73 -9.90 6.46
CA ILE A 71 -2.07 -8.88 5.63
C ILE A 71 -2.42 -9.13 4.16
N ARG A 72 -2.73 -8.05 3.44
CA ARG A 72 -2.98 -8.14 2.00
C ARG A 72 -1.65 -8.17 1.27
N GLU A 73 -1.38 -9.30 0.64
CA GLU A 73 -0.25 -9.49 -0.26
C GLU A 73 -0.68 -9.30 -1.71
N PHE A 74 0.16 -8.62 -2.48
CA PHE A 74 0.07 -8.54 -3.93
C PHE A 74 1.16 -9.43 -4.52
N LYS A 75 0.78 -10.35 -5.42
CA LYS A 75 1.71 -11.34 -6.00
C LYS A 75 2.22 -10.98 -7.39
N THR A 76 1.69 -9.91 -7.98
CA THR A 76 2.06 -9.43 -9.31
C THR A 76 2.26 -7.93 -9.30
N ILE A 77 3.20 -7.45 -10.11
CA ILE A 77 3.42 -6.01 -10.30
C ILE A 77 2.16 -5.32 -10.84
N THR A 78 1.41 -6.00 -11.71
CA THR A 78 0.12 -5.51 -12.22
C THR A 78 -0.88 -5.32 -11.10
N GLY A 79 -0.97 -6.25 -10.13
CA GLY A 79 -1.87 -6.10 -8.99
C GLY A 79 -1.53 -4.90 -8.11
N VAL A 80 -0.23 -4.61 -7.93
CA VAL A 80 0.25 -3.41 -7.23
C VAL A 80 -0.15 -2.14 -7.98
N VAL A 81 0.15 -2.07 -9.28
CA VAL A 81 -0.17 -0.90 -10.11
C VAL A 81 -1.68 -0.66 -10.16
N SER A 82 -2.48 -1.68 -10.44
CA SER A 82 -3.95 -1.56 -10.48
C SER A 82 -4.54 -1.06 -9.17
N PHE A 83 -3.99 -1.47 -8.03
CA PHE A 83 -4.43 -0.97 -6.72
C PHE A 83 -4.12 0.52 -6.54
N PHE A 84 -2.91 0.96 -6.89
CA PHE A 84 -2.51 2.38 -6.78
C PHE A 84 -3.32 3.28 -7.71
N ILE A 85 -3.50 2.89 -8.97
CA ILE A 85 -4.34 3.64 -9.91
C ILE A 85 -5.79 3.67 -9.39
N GLY A 86 -6.30 2.57 -8.82
CA GLY A 86 -7.63 2.53 -8.21
C GLY A 86 -7.79 3.45 -7.01
N ILE A 87 -6.71 3.82 -6.31
CA ILE A 87 -6.74 4.83 -5.24
C ILE A 87 -6.78 6.25 -5.81
N GLY A 88 -6.20 6.48 -6.99
CA GLY A 88 -6.11 7.79 -7.63
C GLY A 88 -4.68 8.27 -7.87
N PHE A 89 -3.67 7.43 -7.60
CA PHE A 89 -2.29 7.76 -7.96
C PHE A 89 -2.12 7.72 -9.49
N PRO A 90 -1.44 8.70 -10.10
CA PRO A 90 -1.20 8.72 -11.55
C PRO A 90 -0.13 7.72 -12.00
N HIS A 91 0.73 7.27 -11.07
CA HIS A 91 1.78 6.28 -11.33
C HIS A 91 2.09 5.50 -10.04
N ALA A 92 2.80 4.40 -10.20
CA ALA A 92 3.37 3.64 -9.08
C ALA A 92 4.84 3.32 -9.38
N ASP A 93 5.76 3.91 -8.62
CA ASP A 93 7.11 3.36 -8.43
C ASP A 93 7.02 2.10 -7.57
N VAL A 94 7.51 0.94 -8.03
CA VAL A 94 7.35 -0.36 -7.36
C VAL A 94 8.73 -0.97 -7.09
N PRO A 95 9.12 -1.22 -5.82
CA PRO A 95 10.42 -1.78 -5.48
C PRO A 95 10.46 -3.26 -5.88
N LEU A 96 11.54 -3.69 -6.51
CA LEU A 96 11.68 -5.08 -7.01
C LEU A 96 12.57 -5.96 -6.14
N PHE A 97 13.31 -5.40 -5.19
CA PHE A 97 14.23 -6.14 -4.33
C PHE A 97 13.68 -6.26 -2.92
N GLU A 98 13.84 -7.42 -2.31
CA GLU A 98 13.42 -7.67 -0.92
C GLU A 98 13.96 -6.59 0.03
N GLY A 99 13.10 -6.16 0.96
CA GLY A 99 13.39 -5.13 1.95
C GLY A 99 13.37 -3.69 1.40
N HIS A 100 13.29 -3.50 0.08
CA HIS A 100 13.17 -2.17 -0.51
C HIS A 100 11.74 -1.66 -0.41
N ARG A 101 11.63 -0.34 -0.29
CA ARG A 101 10.36 0.37 -0.16
C ARG A 101 10.35 1.65 -0.99
N THR A 102 9.17 2.04 -1.44
CA THR A 102 8.90 3.30 -2.14
C THR A 102 7.69 3.96 -1.51
N SER A 103 7.67 5.29 -1.45
CA SER A 103 6.61 6.06 -0.80
C SER A 103 5.94 7.01 -1.76
N HIS A 104 4.61 7.07 -1.74
CA HIS A 104 3.80 7.86 -2.65
C HIS A 104 2.84 8.73 -1.85
N LYS A 105 2.83 10.03 -2.13
CA LYS A 105 1.88 10.97 -1.54
C LYS A 105 0.88 11.38 -2.61
N LEU A 106 -0.41 11.36 -2.27
CA LEU A 106 -1.43 11.83 -3.19
C LEU A 106 -1.26 13.35 -3.34
N ALA A 107 -1.29 13.86 -4.57
CA ALA A 107 -1.27 15.29 -4.78
C ALA A 107 -2.52 15.90 -4.12
N ALA A 108 -2.36 17.04 -3.43
CA ALA A 108 -3.51 17.77 -2.92
C ALA A 108 -4.45 18.09 -4.10
N PRO A 109 -5.77 17.95 -3.93
CA PRO A 109 -6.70 18.40 -4.96
C PRO A 109 -6.40 19.87 -5.24
N VAL A 110 -6.12 20.20 -6.50
CA VAL A 110 -6.04 21.60 -6.92
C VAL A 110 -7.44 22.16 -6.71
N LYS A 111 -7.67 22.84 -5.57
CA LYS A 111 -8.87 23.64 -5.39
C LYS A 111 -8.81 24.69 -6.49
N GLY A 112 -9.66 24.57 -7.49
CA GLY A 112 -9.79 25.57 -8.54
C GLY A 112 -9.99 26.93 -7.89
N SER A 113 -9.10 27.88 -8.22
CA SER A 113 -9.33 29.30 -7.95
C SER A 113 -10.70 29.63 -8.52
N SER A 114 -11.66 29.87 -7.63
CA SER A 114 -12.91 30.51 -8.01
C SER A 114 -12.57 32.00 -8.00
N ASP A 115 -12.18 32.53 -9.16
CA ASP A 115 -12.14 33.97 -9.40
C ASP A 115 -13.57 34.52 -9.51
#